data_AF-A0A0Q4NP53-F1
#
_entry.id   AF-A0A0Q4NP53-F1
#
_cell.length_a   1.000
_cell.length_b   1.000
_cell.length_c   1.000
_cell.angle_alpha   90.00
_cell.angle_beta   90.00
_cell.angle_gamma   90.00
#
_symmetry.space_group_name_H-M   'P 1'
#
loop_
_entity.id
_entity.type
_entity.pdbx_description
1 polymer ?
#
loop_
_entity_poly.entity_id
_entity_poly.type
_entity_poly.pdbx_seq_one_letter_code
_entity_poly.pdbx_strand_id
1 'polypeptide(L)'
;MPKNWPAFVTKDLDDSPGGEAELQRRWELYNEEMQALIAAGGVHQDDDGWWVDDATGELIGPDPEIERPSTDDELAQFRPFTEVFPEQAESIRRSRGRPPLESPKQQVTLRIDADVLARLRASGKGWQGRVNDVLKKSVGL
;
A
#
# COMPACT_ATOMS: atom_id res chain seq x y z
N MET A 1 -3.53 -18.67 -30.73
CA MET A 1 -2.09 -18.71 -31.08
C MET A 1 -1.31 -18.58 -29.77
N PRO A 2 -0.12 -19.19 -29.62
CA PRO A 2 0.59 -19.19 -28.35
C PRO A 2 0.94 -17.75 -27.91
N LYS A 3 0.66 -17.44 -26.63
CA LYS A 3 0.87 -16.17 -25.93
C LYS A 3 2.37 -15.90 -25.70
N ASN A 4 3.09 -15.47 -26.72
CA ASN A 4 4.53 -15.23 -26.58
C ASN A 4 4.87 -13.78 -26.91
N TRP A 5 4.26 -12.86 -26.16
CA TRP A 5 4.85 -11.53 -26.02
C TRP A 5 6.19 -11.67 -25.29
N PRO A 6 7.23 -10.91 -25.70
CA PRO A 6 8.47 -10.81 -24.94
C PRO A 6 8.16 -10.43 -23.50
N ALA A 7 8.68 -11.18 -22.53
CA ALA A 7 8.46 -10.90 -21.11
C ALA A 7 9.75 -10.39 -20.47
N PHE A 8 9.63 -9.36 -19.64
CA PHE A 8 10.75 -8.81 -18.89
C PHE A 8 10.49 -8.99 -17.39
N VAL A 9 10.76 -10.21 -16.90
CA VAL A 9 10.55 -10.59 -15.50
C VAL A 9 11.80 -10.27 -14.68
N THR A 10 11.63 -9.46 -13.64
CA THR A 10 12.72 -9.03 -12.74
C THR A 10 12.54 -9.50 -11.29
N LYS A 11 11.42 -10.15 -10.97
CA LYS A 11 11.01 -10.52 -9.62
C LYS A 11 12.00 -11.43 -8.87
N ASP A 12 12.79 -12.20 -9.61
CA ASP A 12 13.79 -13.14 -9.11
C ASP A 12 15.19 -12.56 -8.98
N LEU A 13 15.41 -11.30 -9.42
CA LEU A 13 16.71 -10.64 -9.38
C LEU A 13 16.96 -9.97 -8.02
N ASP A 14 18.23 -9.91 -7.63
CA ASP A 14 18.70 -9.18 -6.44
C ASP A 14 19.42 -7.87 -6.85
N ASP A 15 19.67 -6.99 -5.88
CA ASP A 15 20.38 -5.71 -6.10
C ASP A 15 21.92 -5.90 -6.14
N SER A 16 22.41 -7.11 -6.40
CA SER A 16 23.85 -7.36 -6.49
C SER A 16 24.39 -6.95 -7.87
N PRO A 17 25.71 -6.71 -8.03
CA PRO A 17 26.29 -6.49 -9.36
C PRO A 17 26.02 -7.64 -10.35
N GLY A 18 25.79 -8.87 -9.85
CA GLY A 18 25.38 -10.00 -10.68
C GLY A 18 23.92 -9.90 -11.11
N GLY A 19 23.03 -9.47 -10.21
CA GLY A 19 21.63 -9.19 -10.51
C GLY A 19 21.46 -8.03 -11.50
N GLU A 20 22.26 -6.96 -11.36
CA GLU A 20 22.30 -5.85 -12.32
C GLU A 20 22.74 -6.29 -13.73
N ALA A 21 23.75 -7.15 -13.83
CA ALA A 21 24.22 -7.68 -15.11
C ALA A 21 23.16 -8.58 -15.79
N GLU A 22 22.45 -9.41 -15.02
CA GLU A 22 21.37 -10.25 -15.54
C GLU A 22 20.14 -9.42 -15.93
N LEU A 23 19.81 -8.37 -15.17
CA LEU A 23 18.78 -7.38 -15.53
C LEU A 23 19.07 -6.79 -16.91
N GLN A 24 20.31 -6.32 -17.12
CA GLN A 24 20.75 -5.72 -18.38
C GLN A 24 20.60 -6.70 -19.55
N ARG A 25 21.04 -7.95 -19.36
CA ARG A 25 20.92 -9.01 -20.37
C ARG A 25 19.45 -9.31 -20.73
N ARG A 26 18.58 -9.42 -19.73
CA ARG A 26 17.14 -9.67 -19.95
C ARG A 26 16.48 -8.50 -20.67
N TRP A 27 16.90 -7.27 -20.35
CA TRP A 27 16.42 -6.07 -21.01
C TRP A 27 16.84 -6.03 -22.48
N GLU A 28 18.08 -6.37 -22.79
CA GLU A 28 18.58 -6.44 -24.17
C GLU A 28 17.79 -7.46 -25.01
N LEU A 29 17.56 -8.66 -24.47
CA LEU A 29 16.75 -9.69 -25.13
C LEU A 29 15.31 -9.21 -25.37
N TYR A 30 14.65 -8.68 -24.35
CA TYR A 30 13.31 -8.13 -24.46
C TYR A 30 13.25 -7.02 -25.53
N ASN A 31 14.23 -6.11 -25.53
CA ASN A 31 14.29 -5.01 -26.49
C ASN A 31 14.50 -5.51 -27.92
N GLU A 32 15.38 -6.49 -28.15
CA GLU A 32 15.57 -7.11 -29.46
C GLU A 32 14.29 -7.77 -29.98
N GLU A 33 13.60 -8.55 -29.14
CA GLU A 33 12.35 -9.20 -29.54
C GLU A 33 11.23 -8.17 -29.80
N MET A 34 11.13 -7.11 -29.00
CA MET A 34 10.19 -6.01 -29.24
C MET A 34 10.48 -5.28 -30.55
N GLN A 35 11.75 -4.99 -30.86
CA GLN A 35 12.11 -4.37 -32.14
C GLN A 35 11.77 -5.27 -33.33
N ALA A 36 11.95 -6.59 -33.20
CA ALA A 36 11.56 -7.55 -34.23
C ALA A 36 10.03 -7.57 -34.46
N LEU A 37 9.24 -7.50 -33.38
CA LEU A 37 7.78 -7.40 -33.46
C LEU A 37 7.33 -6.10 -34.15
N ILE A 38 7.91 -4.97 -33.78
CA ILE A 38 7.62 -3.67 -34.41
C ILE A 38 7.99 -3.70 -35.90
N ALA A 39 9.14 -4.25 -36.25
CA ALA A 39 9.60 -4.37 -37.63
C ALA A 39 8.72 -5.31 -38.49
N ALA A 40 8.09 -6.31 -37.88
CA ALA A 40 7.16 -7.21 -38.56
C ALA A 40 5.82 -6.56 -38.92
N GLY A 41 5.48 -5.41 -38.33
CA GLY A 41 4.36 -4.56 -38.75
C GLY A 41 2.97 -5.05 -38.33
N GLY A 42 2.84 -5.62 -37.13
CA GLY A 42 1.56 -6.05 -36.54
C GLY A 42 1.26 -5.46 -35.17
N VAL A 43 1.97 -4.41 -34.77
CA VAL A 43 1.81 -3.74 -33.48
C VAL A 43 1.84 -2.23 -33.68
N HIS A 44 1.02 -1.51 -32.93
CA HIS A 44 1.02 -0.05 -32.91
C HIS A 44 1.03 0.48 -31.48
N GLN A 45 1.44 1.74 -31.30
CA GLN A 45 1.10 2.48 -30.10
C GLN A 45 -0.23 3.18 -30.32
N ASP A 46 -1.15 3.03 -29.38
CA ASP A 46 -2.41 3.77 -29.37
C ASP A 46 -2.24 5.21 -28.84
N ASP A 47 -3.37 5.91 -28.71
CA ASP A 47 -3.42 7.31 -28.25
C ASP A 47 -2.89 7.51 -26.82
N ASP A 48 -2.91 6.46 -26.00
CA ASP A 48 -2.41 6.45 -24.63
C ASP A 48 -0.93 6.00 -24.54
N GLY A 49 -0.31 5.71 -25.69
CA GLY A 49 1.09 5.29 -25.80
C GLY A 49 1.33 3.80 -25.46
N TRP A 50 0.27 3.00 -25.36
CA TRP A 50 0.38 1.56 -25.12
C TRP A 50 0.62 0.80 -26.40
N TRP A 51 1.52 -0.19 -26.36
CA TRP A 51 1.68 -1.12 -27.47
C TRP A 51 0.53 -2.11 -27.51
N VAL A 52 -0.09 -2.24 -28.68
CA VAL A 52 -1.25 -3.11 -28.93
C VAL A 52 -0.97 -3.98 -30.14
N ASP A 53 -1.33 -5.26 -30.06
CA ASP A 53 -1.35 -6.15 -31.21
C ASP A 53 -2.53 -5.85 -32.14
N ASP A 54 -2.24 -5.63 -33.43
CA ASP A 54 -3.26 -5.27 -34.42
C ASP A 54 -4.26 -6.39 -34.71
N ALA A 55 -3.86 -7.66 -34.52
CA ALA A 55 -4.67 -8.81 -34.87
C ALA A 55 -5.68 -9.19 -33.77
N THR A 56 -5.31 -8.98 -32.51
CA THR A 56 -6.07 -9.41 -31.32
C THR A 56 -6.59 -8.24 -30.48
N GLY A 57 -5.97 -7.07 -30.59
CA GLY A 57 -6.23 -5.94 -29.70
C GLY A 57 -5.67 -6.11 -28.28
N GLU A 58 -4.84 -7.14 -28.05
CA GLU A 58 -4.21 -7.38 -26.75
C GLU A 58 -3.11 -6.35 -26.48
N LEU A 59 -2.95 -5.99 -25.20
CA LEU A 59 -1.84 -5.17 -24.74
C LEU A 59 -0.53 -5.95 -24.78
N ILE A 60 0.52 -5.28 -25.24
CA ILE A 60 1.88 -5.81 -25.27
C ILE A 60 2.69 -5.08 -24.21
N GLY A 61 3.30 -5.84 -23.32
CA GLY A 61 4.10 -5.28 -22.24
C GLY A 61 5.02 -6.31 -21.59
N PRO A 62 5.90 -5.84 -20.69
CA PRO A 62 6.84 -6.72 -19.98
C PRO A 62 6.16 -7.71 -19.04
N ASP A 63 4.93 -7.38 -18.60
CA ASP A 63 4.07 -8.22 -17.76
C ASP A 63 2.90 -8.76 -18.61
N PRO A 64 2.71 -10.09 -18.71
CA PRO A 64 1.57 -10.68 -19.43
C PRO A 64 0.20 -10.42 -18.78
N GLU A 65 0.15 -9.97 -17.53
CA GLU A 65 -1.08 -9.60 -16.81
C GLU A 65 -1.28 -8.07 -16.74
N ILE A 66 -0.63 -7.32 -17.63
CA ILE A 66 -0.77 -5.87 -17.66
C ILE A 66 -2.20 -5.44 -18.04
N GLU A 67 -2.77 -4.56 -17.22
CA GLU A 67 -4.09 -3.96 -17.45
C GLU A 67 -3.95 -2.45 -17.64
N ARG A 68 -4.81 -1.87 -18.49
CA ARG A 68 -4.88 -0.42 -18.63
C ARG A 68 -5.39 0.19 -17.32
N PRO A 69 -4.84 1.34 -16.90
CA PRO A 69 -5.48 2.11 -15.84
C PRO A 69 -6.89 2.52 -16.28
N SER A 70 -7.84 2.51 -15.34
CA SER A 70 -9.20 3.00 -15.62
C SER A 70 -9.14 4.46 -16.08
N THR A 71 -9.89 4.77 -17.12
CA THR A 71 -10.04 6.14 -17.62
C THR A 71 -10.86 6.99 -16.65
N ASP A 72 -10.73 8.32 -16.73
CA ASP A 72 -11.52 9.24 -15.88
C ASP A 72 -13.03 9.06 -16.07
N ASP A 73 -13.48 8.76 -17.30
CA ASP A 73 -14.89 8.50 -17.61
C ASP A 73 -15.40 7.17 -17.01
N GLU A 74 -14.54 6.15 -16.92
CA GLU A 74 -14.85 4.90 -16.23
C GLU A 74 -14.87 5.09 -14.72
N LEU A 75 -13.90 5.84 -14.17
CA LEU A 75 -13.86 6.20 -12.75
C LEU A 75 -15.08 7.01 -12.33
N ALA A 76 -15.57 7.91 -13.19
CA ALA A 76 -16.77 8.71 -12.94
C ALA A 76 -18.05 7.87 -12.81
N GLN A 77 -18.07 6.67 -13.39
CA GLN A 77 -19.21 5.73 -13.30
C GLN A 77 -19.17 4.89 -12.01
N PHE A 78 -18.06 4.91 -11.25
CA PHE A 78 -17.98 4.17 -10.01
C PHE A 78 -18.90 4.76 -8.94
N ARG A 79 -19.65 3.87 -8.31
CA ARG A 79 -20.54 4.22 -7.21
C ARG A 79 -19.82 4.07 -5.87
N PRO A 80 -20.01 5.00 -4.92
CA PRO A 80 -19.43 4.87 -3.59
C PRO A 80 -19.81 3.56 -2.91
N PHE A 81 -18.87 2.94 -2.18
CA PHE A 81 -19.12 1.70 -1.44
C PHE A 81 -20.34 1.78 -0.52
N THR A 82 -20.56 2.94 0.12
CA THR A 82 -21.71 3.17 1.01
C THR A 82 -23.06 3.12 0.31
N GLU A 83 -23.09 3.39 -0.99
CA GLU A 83 -24.31 3.33 -1.81
C GLU A 83 -24.58 1.90 -2.29
N VAL A 84 -23.53 1.19 -2.72
CA VAL A 84 -23.66 -0.17 -3.25
C VAL A 84 -23.87 -1.21 -2.13
N PHE A 85 -23.27 -1.00 -0.96
CA PHE A 85 -23.29 -1.93 0.18
C PHE A 85 -23.67 -1.22 1.49
N PRO A 86 -24.92 -0.74 1.61
CA PRO A 86 -25.34 0.09 2.74
C PRO A 86 -25.29 -0.65 4.09
N GLU A 87 -25.74 -1.91 4.14
CA GLU A 87 -25.74 -2.69 5.40
C GLU A 87 -24.31 -2.99 5.89
N GLN A 88 -23.41 -3.33 4.99
CA GLN A 88 -22.01 -3.58 5.31
C GLN A 88 -21.34 -2.28 5.77
N ALA A 89 -21.59 -1.17 5.08
CA ALA A 89 -21.09 0.14 5.49
C ALA A 89 -21.60 0.55 6.89
N GLU A 90 -22.87 0.27 7.22
CA GLU A 90 -23.40 0.51 8.57
C GLU A 90 -22.72 -0.36 9.63
N SER A 91 -22.51 -1.65 9.35
CA SER A 91 -21.86 -2.56 10.30
C SER A 91 -20.43 -2.13 10.64
N ILE A 92 -19.68 -1.61 9.66
CA ILE A 92 -18.33 -1.05 9.86
C ILE A 92 -18.40 0.27 10.64
N ARG A 93 -19.40 1.13 10.39
CA ARG A 93 -19.57 2.38 11.16
C ARG A 93 -19.88 2.11 12.63
N ARG A 94 -20.67 1.09 12.93
CA ARG A 94 -21.03 0.68 14.30
C ARG A 94 -19.83 0.14 15.08
N SER A 95 -18.77 -0.33 14.40
CA SER A 95 -17.58 -0.89 15.05
C SER A 95 -16.47 0.13 15.35
N ARG A 96 -16.72 1.44 15.20
CA ARG A 96 -15.74 2.51 15.54
C ARG A 96 -15.47 2.58 17.05
N GLY A 97 -14.64 1.66 17.54
CA GLY A 97 -13.91 1.74 18.81
C GLY A 97 -14.75 1.83 20.08
N ARG A 98 -14.06 1.90 21.22
CA ARG A 98 -14.70 2.23 22.50
C ARG A 98 -15.29 3.65 22.38
N PRO A 99 -16.55 3.88 22.78
CA PRO A 99 -17.13 5.21 22.82
C PRO A 99 -16.18 6.20 23.51
N PRO A 100 -16.07 7.44 23.02
CA PRO A 100 -15.23 8.45 23.66
C PRO A 100 -15.68 8.63 25.12
N LEU A 101 -14.72 8.60 26.04
CA LEU A 101 -14.99 8.92 27.45
C LEU A 101 -15.32 10.41 27.54
N GLU A 102 -16.30 10.79 28.36
CA GLU A 102 -16.66 12.20 28.60
C GLU A 102 -15.49 13.03 29.14
N SER A 103 -14.61 12.41 29.93
CA SER A 103 -13.39 13.03 30.45
C SER A 103 -12.22 12.05 30.37
N PRO A 104 -11.52 11.99 29.21
CA PRO A 104 -10.37 11.11 29.06
C PRO A 104 -9.16 11.66 29.84
N LYS A 105 -8.27 10.75 30.27
CA LYS A 105 -6.99 11.13 30.85
C LYS A 105 -6.20 11.96 29.83
N GLN A 106 -5.71 13.12 30.24
CA GLN A 106 -4.89 13.97 29.40
C GLN A 106 -3.42 13.53 29.48
N GLN A 107 -2.78 13.34 28.32
CA GLN A 107 -1.34 13.10 28.27
C GLN A 107 -0.61 14.44 28.41
N VAL A 108 0.22 14.55 29.45
CA VAL A 108 1.02 15.76 29.72
C VAL A 108 2.50 15.38 29.85
N THR A 109 3.39 16.30 29.50
CA THR A 109 4.83 16.14 29.70
C THR A 109 5.21 16.73 31.06
N LEU A 110 5.49 15.85 32.04
CA LEU A 110 5.96 16.22 33.39
C LEU A 110 7.36 15.64 33.62
N ARG A 111 8.27 16.44 34.17
CA ARG A 111 9.57 15.95 34.67
C ARG A 111 9.40 15.53 36.13
N ILE A 112 9.83 14.31 36.44
CA ILE A 112 9.79 13.71 37.78
C ILE A 112 11.23 13.33 38.14
N ASP A 113 11.60 13.53 39.40
CA ASP A 113 12.92 13.13 39.90
C ASP A 113 13.20 11.64 39.65
N ALA A 114 14.45 11.34 39.31
CA ALA A 114 14.83 10.01 38.82
C ALA A 114 14.65 8.91 39.87
N ASP A 115 14.94 9.20 41.13
CA ASP A 115 14.79 8.28 42.27
C ASP A 115 13.32 8.00 42.59
N VAL A 116 12.47 9.01 42.52
CA VAL A 116 11.01 8.88 42.66
C VAL A 116 10.45 8.00 41.54
N LEU A 117 10.82 8.27 40.29
CA LEU A 117 10.38 7.47 39.15
C LEU A 117 10.83 6.01 39.26
N ALA A 118 12.07 5.78 39.71
CA ALA A 118 12.60 4.44 39.93
C ALA A 118 11.79 3.66 40.98
N ARG A 119 11.49 4.29 42.13
CA ARG A 119 10.65 3.69 43.18
C ARG A 119 9.25 3.36 42.68
N LEU A 120 8.65 4.26 41.89
CA LEU A 120 7.32 4.04 41.31
C LEU A 120 7.33 2.85 40.34
N ARG A 121 8.30 2.79 39.42
CA ARG A 121 8.42 1.66 38.47
C ARG A 121 8.67 0.33 39.17
N ALA A 122 9.45 0.32 40.26
CA ALA A 122 9.72 -0.86 41.06
C ALA A 122 8.44 -1.45 41.72
N SER A 123 7.38 -0.65 41.88
CA SER A 123 6.08 -1.16 42.36
C SER A 123 5.35 -2.07 41.36
N GLY A 124 5.86 -2.20 40.13
CA GLY A 124 5.35 -3.12 39.11
C GLY A 124 4.19 -2.57 38.28
N LYS A 125 3.47 -3.49 37.61
CA LYS A 125 2.34 -3.15 36.71
C LYS A 125 1.31 -2.27 37.43
N GLY A 126 0.86 -1.21 36.75
CA GLY A 126 -0.13 -0.27 37.29
C GLY A 126 0.45 0.91 38.07
N TRP A 127 1.78 1.07 38.15
CA TRP A 127 2.41 2.20 38.85
C TRP A 127 1.92 3.58 38.37
N GLN A 128 1.66 3.77 37.08
CA GLN A 128 1.12 5.03 36.54
C GLN A 128 -0.29 5.34 37.08
N GLY A 129 -1.11 4.31 37.29
CA GLY A 129 -2.43 4.45 37.91
C GLY A 129 -2.30 4.89 39.37
N ARG A 130 -1.39 4.27 40.12
CA ARG A 130 -1.09 4.67 41.51
C ARG A 130 -0.60 6.11 41.61
N VAL A 131 0.24 6.57 40.67
CA VAL A 131 0.66 7.99 40.61
C VAL A 131 -0.55 8.90 40.43
N ASN A 132 -1.44 8.55 39.50
CA ASN A 132 -2.68 9.32 39.29
C ASN A 132 -3.56 9.36 40.55
N ASP A 133 -3.67 8.28 41.30
CA ASP A 133 -4.45 8.24 42.55
C ASP A 133 -3.82 9.10 43.66
N VAL A 134 -2.49 9.16 43.74
CA VAL A 134 -1.77 10.08 44.64
C VAL A 134 -2.03 11.53 44.24
N LEU A 135 -1.95 11.85 42.95
CA LEU A 135 -2.22 13.19 42.43
C LEU A 135 -3.65 13.64 42.74
N LYS A 136 -4.64 12.77 42.52
CA LYS A 136 -6.05 13.02 42.87
C LYS A 136 -6.19 13.41 44.35
N LYS A 137 -5.65 12.59 45.25
CA LYS A 137 -5.68 12.87 46.70
C LYS A 137 -5.03 14.20 47.05
N SER A 138 -3.91 14.55 46.40
CA SER A 138 -3.20 15.81 46.66
C SER A 138 -3.98 17.06 46.26
N VAL A 139 -4.89 16.94 45.29
CA VAL A 139 -5.74 18.05 44.81
C VAL A 139 -7.18 17.96 45.33
N GLY A 140 -7.47 17.02 46.24
CA GLY A 140 -8.80 16.85 46.85
C GLY A 140 -9.82 16.10 45.99
N LEU A 141 -9.35 15.23 45.08
CA LEU A 141 -10.16 14.34 44.23
C LEU A 141 -10.07 12.86 44.66
#